data_AF-A0A9P8ED39-F1
#
_entry.id   AF-A0A9P8ED39-F1
#
_cell.length_a   1.000
_cell.length_b   1.000
_cell.length_c   1.000
_cell.angle_alpha   90.00
_cell.angle_beta   90.00
_cell.angle_gamma   90.00
#
_symmetry.space_group_name_H-M   'P 1'
#
loop_
_entity.id
_entity.type
_entity.pdbx_description
1 polymer ?
#
loop_
_entity_poly.entity_id
_entity_poly.type
_entity_poly.pdbx_seq_one_letter_code
_entity_poly.pdbx_strand_id
1 'polypeptide(L)'
;MASKLAPMAFRSSSRALRVLARQQPRRSFAVSSVSRSDSLFVHRDSPENNLDVPFKFNAQNEKLIEEVLSRYPSQYKKAAVMPLLDLGQRQHGFCSISVMNEVARRLEMPPMRVYEVATFYTMYNREPVGRYHVQCCTT
;
A
#
# COMPACT_ATOMS: atom_id res chain seq x y z
N MET A 1 39.67 54.85 -78.10
CA MET A 1 38.46 54.80 -78.95
C MET A 1 37.38 54.01 -78.21
N ALA A 2 36.21 54.64 -78.05
CA ALA A 2 34.87 54.08 -77.80
C ALA A 2 34.76 52.85 -76.86
N SER A 3 34.26 53.02 -75.63
CA SER A 3 32.82 53.05 -75.29
C SER A 3 32.09 51.73 -75.54
N LYS A 4 31.50 51.16 -74.47
CA LYS A 4 30.08 50.74 -74.34
C LYS A 4 29.91 49.93 -73.04
N LEU A 5 29.28 50.54 -72.03
CA LEU A 5 27.86 50.39 -71.66
C LEU A 5 27.58 49.09 -70.88
N ALA A 6 27.54 49.20 -69.54
CA ALA A 6 26.87 48.26 -68.66
C ALA A 6 25.51 48.87 -68.23
N PRO A 7 24.41 48.11 -68.18
CA PRO A 7 23.17 48.60 -67.61
C PRO A 7 23.09 48.30 -66.11
N MET A 8 22.54 49.28 -65.39
CA MET A 8 22.12 49.14 -64.01
C MET A 8 21.01 48.09 -63.88
N ALA A 9 21.17 47.16 -62.95
CA ALA A 9 20.07 46.35 -62.43
C ALA A 9 19.87 46.66 -60.94
N PHE A 10 18.77 47.38 -60.70
CA PHE A 10 18.07 47.52 -59.44
C PHE A 10 17.89 46.19 -58.71
N ARG A 11 18.16 46.14 -57.40
CA ARG A 11 17.49 45.26 -56.40
C ARG A 11 17.90 45.75 -54.99
N SER A 12 17.08 46.57 -54.36
CA SER A 12 16.02 46.17 -53.43
C SER A 12 16.54 45.43 -52.20
N SER A 13 16.62 46.20 -51.11
CA SER A 13 16.35 45.86 -49.70
C SER A 13 16.27 44.38 -49.28
N SER A 14 17.04 44.02 -48.25
CA SER A 14 16.50 43.85 -46.88
C SER A 14 17.61 43.40 -45.93
N ARG A 15 17.79 44.13 -44.83
CA ARG A 15 18.63 43.72 -43.69
C ARG A 15 18.00 42.45 -43.09
N ALA A 16 18.65 41.30 -43.24
CA ALA A 16 18.25 40.09 -42.53
C ALA A 16 18.51 40.29 -41.02
N LEU A 17 17.45 40.52 -40.26
CA LEU A 17 17.45 40.46 -38.80
C LEU A 17 17.73 39.00 -38.37
N ARG A 18 18.90 38.74 -37.81
CA ARG A 18 19.15 37.49 -37.08
C ARG A 18 18.34 37.52 -35.78
N VAL A 19 17.17 36.88 -35.80
CA VAL A 19 16.46 36.52 -34.57
C VAL A 19 17.27 35.41 -33.89
N LEU A 20 18.05 35.76 -32.87
CA LEU A 20 18.58 34.79 -31.92
C LEU A 20 17.37 34.23 -31.16
N ALA A 21 16.84 33.11 -31.63
CA ALA A 21 15.85 32.33 -30.90
C ALA A 21 16.52 31.84 -29.61
N ARG A 22 16.27 32.57 -28.51
CA ARG A 22 16.66 32.19 -27.16
C ARG A 22 15.89 30.91 -26.84
N GLN A 23 16.53 29.75 -27.02
CA GLN A 23 15.98 28.47 -26.60
C GLN A 23 15.77 28.53 -25.09
N GLN A 24 14.52 28.67 -24.66
CA GLN A 24 14.19 28.48 -23.26
C GLN A 24 14.39 27.01 -22.91
N PRO A 25 15.08 26.67 -21.81
CA PRO A 25 15.13 25.30 -21.34
C PRO A 25 13.69 24.91 -20.96
N ARG A 26 13.07 24.07 -21.78
CA ARG A 26 11.83 23.40 -21.41
C ARG A 26 12.14 22.58 -20.17
N ARG A 27 11.72 23.05 -19.00
CA ARG A 27 11.72 22.23 -17.78
C ARG A 27 10.91 20.98 -18.11
N SER A 28 11.59 19.84 -18.21
CA SER A 28 10.95 18.54 -18.28
C SER A 28 10.14 18.37 -17.00
N PHE A 29 8.82 18.32 -17.11
CA PHE A 29 7.98 17.86 -16.02
C PHE A 29 8.36 16.41 -15.75
N ALA A 30 9.05 16.16 -14.64
CA ALA A 30 9.23 14.82 -14.12
C ALA A 30 7.94 14.46 -13.37
N VAL A 31 7.14 13.56 -13.94
CA VAL A 31 6.08 12.88 -13.20
C VAL A 31 6.80 11.84 -12.35
N SER A 32 6.86 12.04 -11.03
CA SER A 32 7.28 10.98 -10.12
C SER A 32 6.40 9.75 -10.39
N SER A 33 7.00 8.57 -10.53
CA SER A 33 6.25 7.33 -10.68
C SER A 33 5.22 7.23 -9.55
N VAL A 34 3.97 6.90 -9.88
CA VAL A 34 2.93 6.63 -8.88
C VAL A 34 3.43 5.53 -7.96
N SER A 35 3.77 5.88 -6.72
CA SER A 35 4.08 4.91 -5.68
C SER A 35 2.79 4.19 -5.37
N ARG A 36 2.62 2.99 -5.93
CA ARG A 36 1.53 2.10 -5.51
C ARG A 36 1.77 1.76 -4.04
N SER A 37 0.71 1.80 -3.23
CA SER A 37 0.79 1.31 -1.86
C SER A 37 1.21 -0.15 -1.88
N ASP A 38 2.23 -0.50 -1.09
CA ASP A 38 2.80 -1.85 -1.05
C ASP A 38 1.78 -2.88 -0.53
N SER A 39 0.86 -2.46 0.35
CA SER A 39 -0.15 -3.32 0.96
C SER A 39 -1.45 -3.42 0.12
N LEU A 40 -1.78 -4.62 -0.36
CA LEU A 40 -3.06 -4.90 -1.03
C LEU A 40 -4.19 -5.10 -0.01
N PHE A 41 -5.31 -4.37 -0.10
CA PHE A 41 -6.49 -4.55 0.78
C PHE A 41 -7.44 -5.69 0.36
N VAL A 42 -7.04 -6.48 -0.63
CA VAL A 42 -7.77 -7.65 -1.11
C VAL A 42 -6.95 -8.90 -0.84
N HIS A 43 -7.60 -9.98 -0.41
CA HIS A 43 -6.94 -11.26 -0.24
C HIS A 43 -6.91 -12.02 -1.57
N ARG A 44 -5.77 -12.66 -1.85
CA ARG A 44 -5.61 -13.64 -2.94
C ARG A 44 -4.93 -14.84 -2.31
N ASP A 45 -5.46 -16.03 -2.60
CA ASP A 45 -4.93 -17.26 -2.03
C ASP A 45 -3.48 -17.46 -2.48
N SER A 46 -2.60 -17.67 -1.51
CA SER A 46 -1.22 -18.08 -1.75
C SER A 46 -0.98 -19.48 -1.17
N PRO A 47 0.12 -20.16 -1.52
CA PRO A 47 0.42 -21.47 -0.95
C PRO A 47 0.52 -21.46 0.58
N GLU A 48 0.93 -20.32 1.16
CA GLU A 48 1.15 -20.16 2.60
C GLU A 48 -0.04 -19.52 3.34
N ASN A 49 -0.92 -18.80 2.62
CA ASN A 49 -2.06 -18.07 3.18
C ASN A 49 -3.31 -18.34 2.32
N ASN A 50 -4.07 -19.35 2.73
CA ASN A 50 -5.32 -19.78 2.10
C ASN A 50 -6.26 -20.37 3.17
N LEU A 51 -7.50 -20.70 2.78
CA LEU A 51 -8.52 -21.23 3.68
C LEU A 51 -8.25 -22.67 4.15
N ASP A 52 -7.44 -23.42 3.42
CA ASP A 52 -7.17 -24.84 3.68
C ASP A 52 -6.11 -25.05 4.77
N VAL A 53 -5.22 -24.06 4.97
CA VAL A 53 -4.21 -24.10 6.03
C VAL A 53 -4.90 -24.03 7.40
N PRO A 54 -4.85 -25.09 8.22
CA PRO A 54 -5.53 -25.09 9.51
C PRO A 54 -4.75 -24.24 10.52
N PHE A 55 -5.45 -23.35 11.22
CA PHE A 55 -4.91 -22.62 12.37
C PHE A 55 -5.73 -22.92 13.62
N LYS A 56 -5.06 -23.16 14.74
CA LYS A 56 -5.69 -23.35 16.05
C LYS A 56 -4.84 -22.72 17.14
N PHE A 57 -5.49 -22.15 18.15
CA PHE A 57 -4.79 -21.59 19.31
C PHE A 57 -4.13 -22.67 20.17
N ASN A 58 -2.98 -22.32 20.74
CA ASN A 58 -2.28 -23.17 21.70
C ASN A 58 -3.04 -23.25 23.03
N ALA A 59 -2.84 -24.29 23.83
CA ALA A 59 -3.52 -24.45 25.11
C ALA A 59 -3.29 -23.29 26.11
N GLN A 60 -2.12 -22.65 26.05
CA GLN A 60 -1.84 -21.44 26.84
C GLN A 60 -2.68 -20.24 26.38
N ASN A 61 -2.81 -20.11 25.06
CA ASN A 61 -3.55 -19.04 24.41
C ASN A 61 -5.06 -19.19 24.61
N GLU A 62 -5.59 -20.42 24.65
CA GLU A 62 -6.99 -20.67 25.00
C GLU A 62 -7.35 -20.12 26.39
N LYS A 63 -6.47 -20.27 27.39
CA LYS A 63 -6.69 -19.70 28.73
C LYS A 63 -6.73 -18.17 28.71
N LEU A 64 -5.84 -17.56 27.94
CA LEU A 64 -5.80 -16.11 27.78
C LEU A 64 -7.05 -15.60 27.04
N ILE A 65 -7.56 -16.37 26.08
CA ILE A 65 -8.80 -16.04 25.37
C ILE A 65 -9.99 -16.03 26.35
N GLU A 66 -10.10 -17.04 27.22
CA GLU A 66 -11.14 -17.09 28.26
C GLU A 66 -11.06 -15.88 29.20
N GLU A 67 -9.85 -15.51 29.63
CA GLU A 67 -9.61 -14.32 30.44
C GLU A 67 -10.05 -13.04 29.71
N VAL A 68 -9.65 -12.87 28.45
CA VAL A 68 -10.03 -11.70 27.65
C VAL A 68 -11.55 -11.64 27.47
N LEU A 69 -12.20 -12.76 27.17
CA LEU A 69 -13.66 -12.82 27.01
C LEU A 69 -14.39 -12.47 28.31
N SER A 70 -13.86 -12.84 29.48
CA SER A 70 -14.43 -12.48 30.78
C SER A 70 -14.50 -10.98 31.04
N ARG A 71 -13.66 -10.18 30.38
CA ARG A 71 -13.64 -8.71 30.52
C ARG A 71 -14.82 -8.04 29.83
N TYR A 72 -15.49 -8.74 28.92
CA TYR A 72 -16.60 -8.23 28.15
C TYR A 72 -17.91 -8.91 28.56
N PRO A 73 -19.04 -8.19 28.60
CA PRO A 73 -20.35 -8.82 28.80
C PRO A 73 -20.65 -9.84 27.70
N SER A 74 -21.37 -10.91 28.05
CA SER A 74 -21.70 -12.01 27.12
C SER A 74 -22.36 -11.56 25.82
N GLN A 75 -23.22 -10.54 25.90
CA GLN A 75 -23.92 -9.93 24.76
C GLN A 75 -22.97 -9.21 23.78
N TYR A 76 -21.82 -8.73 24.27
CA TYR A 76 -20.86 -7.91 23.54
C TYR A 76 -19.50 -8.58 23.37
N LYS A 77 -19.44 -9.92 23.35
CA LYS A 77 -18.19 -10.67 23.14
C LYS A 77 -17.40 -10.25 21.88
N LYS A 78 -18.09 -9.73 20.85
CA LYS A 78 -17.48 -9.21 19.61
C LYS A 78 -16.47 -8.08 19.85
N ALA A 79 -16.57 -7.36 20.98
CA ALA A 79 -15.61 -6.32 21.36
C ALA A 79 -14.19 -6.89 21.61
N ALA A 80 -14.06 -8.18 21.87
CA ALA A 80 -12.78 -8.86 22.05
C ALA A 80 -12.03 -9.14 20.73
N VAL A 81 -12.53 -8.70 19.58
CA VAL A 81 -11.90 -8.97 18.26
C VAL A 81 -10.45 -8.48 18.18
N MET A 82 -10.15 -7.30 18.71
CA MET A 82 -8.81 -6.74 18.69
C MET A 82 -7.80 -7.57 19.51
N PRO A 83 -8.05 -7.84 20.82
CA PRO A 83 -7.10 -8.64 21.60
C PRO A 83 -6.97 -10.08 21.08
N LEU A 84 -8.03 -10.68 20.53
CA LEU A 84 -7.97 -12.00 19.92
C LEU A 84 -7.13 -12.04 18.64
N LEU A 85 -7.24 -11.02 17.78
CA LEU A 85 -6.41 -10.89 16.58
C LEU A 85 -4.94 -10.67 16.94
N ASP A 86 -4.64 -9.82 17.90
CA ASP A 86 -3.26 -9.60 18.38
C ASP A 86 -2.65 -10.90 18.92
N LEU A 87 -3.44 -11.66 19.68
CA LEU A 87 -3.01 -12.95 20.22
C LEU A 87 -2.74 -13.98 19.10
N GLY A 88 -3.59 -14.01 18.07
CA GLY A 88 -3.39 -14.81 16.86
C GLY A 88 -2.11 -14.42 16.11
N GLN A 89 -1.87 -13.13 15.94
CA GLN A 89 -0.66 -12.60 15.31
C GLN A 89 0.60 -12.95 16.10
N ARG A 90 0.57 -12.89 17.43
CA ARG A 90 1.73 -13.27 18.26
C ARG A 90 2.05 -14.75 18.18
N GLN A 91 1.04 -15.60 18.03
CA GLN A 91 1.23 -17.04 17.89
C GLN A 91 1.76 -17.42 16.50
N HIS A 92 1.18 -16.83 15.45
CA HIS A 92 1.46 -17.20 14.06
C HIS A 92 2.57 -16.35 13.41
N GLY A 93 2.85 -15.16 13.94
CA GLY A 93 3.76 -14.15 13.38
C GLY A 93 3.05 -13.08 12.55
N PHE A 94 1.95 -13.44 11.89
CA PHE A 94 1.11 -12.55 11.09
C PHE A 94 -0.36 -13.04 11.09
N CYS A 95 -1.30 -12.15 10.81
CA CYS A 95 -2.72 -12.44 10.65
C CYS A 95 -3.01 -13.09 9.29
N SER A 96 -2.90 -14.42 9.21
CA SER A 96 -3.38 -15.17 8.04
C SER A 96 -4.91 -15.21 7.96
N ILE A 97 -5.45 -15.59 6.80
CA ILE A 97 -6.90 -15.71 6.61
C ILE A 97 -7.49 -16.76 7.57
N SER A 98 -6.75 -17.84 7.85
CA SER A 98 -7.13 -18.88 8.81
C SER A 98 -7.20 -18.36 10.23
N VAL A 99 -6.25 -17.51 10.65
CA VAL A 99 -6.29 -16.85 11.98
C VAL A 99 -7.54 -15.99 12.12
N MET A 100 -7.85 -15.17 11.11
CA MET A 100 -9.03 -14.32 11.13
C MET A 100 -10.33 -15.13 11.18
N ASN A 101 -10.42 -16.23 10.43
CA ASN A 101 -11.56 -17.14 10.46
C ASN A 101 -11.72 -17.86 11.80
N GLU A 102 -10.62 -18.24 12.44
CA GLU A 102 -10.64 -18.84 13.78
C GLU A 102 -11.22 -17.87 14.80
N VAL A 103 -10.75 -16.62 14.79
CA VAL A 103 -11.26 -15.57 15.67
C VAL A 103 -12.74 -15.29 15.40
N ALA A 104 -13.15 -15.22 14.13
CA ALA A 104 -14.55 -15.04 13.75
C ALA A 104 -15.44 -16.16 14.30
N ARG A 105 -14.99 -17.42 14.21
CA ARG A 105 -15.69 -18.57 14.76
C ARG A 105 -15.82 -18.46 16.28
N ARG A 106 -14.75 -18.09 16.97
CA ARG A 106 -14.73 -17.98 18.45
C ARG A 106 -15.64 -16.88 18.98
N LEU A 107 -15.76 -15.78 18.24
CA LEU A 107 -16.60 -14.64 18.59
C LEU A 107 -18.03 -14.74 18.06
N GLU A 108 -18.36 -15.80 17.32
CA GLU A 108 -19.65 -15.99 16.64
C GLU A 108 -20.07 -14.75 15.85
N MET A 109 -19.14 -14.25 15.03
CA MET A 109 -19.39 -13.09 14.18
C MET A 109 -18.97 -13.39 12.73
N PRO A 110 -19.56 -12.69 11.74
CA PRO A 110 -19.18 -12.88 10.35
C PRO A 110 -17.68 -12.60 10.14
N PRO A 111 -16.95 -13.45 9.40
CA PRO A 111 -15.52 -13.25 9.13
C PRO A 111 -15.19 -11.89 8.51
N MET A 112 -16.10 -11.36 7.69
CA MET A 112 -15.95 -10.03 7.08
C MET A 112 -15.68 -8.92 8.09
N ARG A 113 -16.31 -8.98 9.27
CA ARG A 113 -16.09 -7.98 10.33
C ARG A 113 -14.70 -8.07 10.95
N VAL A 114 -14.12 -9.27 10.98
CA VAL A 114 -12.74 -9.48 11.42
C VAL A 114 -11.77 -8.97 10.35
N TYR A 115 -12.09 -9.19 9.06
CA TYR A 115 -11.30 -8.68 7.94
C TYR A 115 -11.27 -7.15 7.89
N GLU A 116 -12.40 -6.49 8.16
CA GLU A 116 -12.48 -5.03 8.30
C GLU A 116 -11.53 -4.54 9.39
N VAL A 117 -11.54 -5.16 10.58
CA VAL A 117 -10.66 -4.76 11.69
C VAL A 117 -9.19 -5.00 11.35
N ALA A 118 -8.87 -6.16 10.76
CA ALA A 118 -7.50 -6.52 10.40
C ALA A 118 -6.92 -5.64 9.27
N THR A 119 -7.77 -5.09 8.40
CA THR A 119 -7.34 -4.17 7.33
C THR A 119 -7.31 -2.72 7.79
N PHE A 120 -8.13 -2.35 8.78
CA PHE A 120 -8.23 -1.00 9.29
C PHE A 120 -7.05 -0.59 10.18
N TYR A 121 -6.61 -1.48 11.07
CA TYR A 121 -5.48 -1.18 11.97
C TYR A 121 -4.15 -1.62 11.36
N THR A 122 -3.20 -0.68 11.27
CA THR A 122 -1.86 -0.90 10.68
C THR A 122 -0.96 -1.84 11.49
N MET A 123 -1.33 -2.18 12.72
CA MET A 123 -0.59 -3.13 13.56
C MET A 123 -0.76 -4.59 13.12
N TYR A 124 -1.86 -4.88 12.40
CA TYR A 124 -2.14 -6.23 11.96
C TYR A 124 -1.44 -6.55 10.65
N ASN A 125 -0.39 -7.36 10.73
CA ASN A 125 0.39 -7.76 9.57
C ASN A 125 -0.36 -8.87 8.85
N ARG A 126 -0.78 -8.65 7.60
CA ARG A 126 -1.53 -9.65 6.80
C ARG A 126 -0.63 -10.50 5.91
N GLU A 127 0.63 -10.10 5.80
CA GLU A 127 1.69 -10.75 5.07
C GLU A 127 2.77 -11.19 6.07
N PRO A 128 3.52 -12.26 5.76
CA PRO A 128 4.58 -12.74 6.63
C PRO A 128 5.67 -11.67 6.75
N VAL A 129 5.89 -11.18 7.97
CA VAL A 129 6.98 -10.28 8.31
C VAL A 129 8.16 -11.06 8.89
N GLY A 130 9.37 -10.49 8.79
CA GLY A 130 10.54 -11.04 9.45
C GLY A 130 10.41 -11.05 10.98
N ARG A 131 11.31 -11.77 11.66
CA ARG A 131 11.36 -11.85 13.13
C ARG A 131 11.40 -10.48 13.82
N TYR A 132 12.05 -9.51 13.19
CA TYR A 132 12.15 -8.14 13.67
C TYR A 132 11.49 -7.21 12.67
N HIS A 133 10.40 -6.56 13.09
CA HIS A 133 9.70 -5.56 12.30
C HIS A 133 10.08 -4.16 12.82
N VAL A 134 11.02 -3.50 12.15
CA VAL A 134 11.53 -2.17 12.54
C VAL A 134 10.65 -1.10 11.90
N GLN A 135 9.96 -0.31 12.73
CA GLN A 135 9.13 0.81 12.27
C GLN A 135 9.82 2.13 12.60
N CYS A 136 10.28 2.85 11.58
CA CYS A 136 10.89 4.17 11.74
C CYS A 136 9.81 5.26 11.65
N CYS A 137 9.64 6.02 12.74
CA CYS A 137 8.75 7.17 12.74
C CYS A 137 9.39 8.32 11.93
N THR A 138 8.68 8.84 10.93
CA THR A 138 9.13 9.94 10.05
C THR A 138 8.12 11.08 9.94
N THR A 139 7.20 11.19 10.90
CA THR A 139 6.24 12.30 11.02
C THR A 139 6.91 13.59 11.47
#